data_AF-A0AAD8MAF9-F1
#
_entry.id   AF-A0AAD8MAF9-F1
#
_cell.length_a   1.000
_cell.length_b   1.000
_cell.length_c   1.000
_cell.angle_alpha   90.00
_cell.angle_beta   90.00
_cell.angle_gamma   90.00
#
_symmetry.space_group_name_H-M   'P 1'
#
loop_
_entity.id
_entity.type
_entity.pdbx_description
1 polymer ?
#
loop_
_entity_poly.entity_id
_entity_poly.type
_entity_poly.pdbx_seq_one_letter_code
_entity_poly.pdbx_strand_id
1 'polypeptide(L)'
;MATPIPLNSNDELQRGASNYRSLLPVGILRPNWLHGANYLGQRHFYGFLCNVWEKVDFILYYEDVLTHRPVYWIFYTGRAAHVMTFEVGAALEDAKWQAPAYCFETTDYITGLLADNTTKASL
;
A
#
# COMPACT_ATOMS: atom_id res chain seq x y z
N MET A 1 -20.74 30.29 -26.71
CA MET A 1 -21.22 29.13 -25.92
C MET A 1 -20.43 27.92 -26.39
N ALA A 2 -19.40 27.52 -25.64
CA ALA A 2 -18.62 26.32 -25.96
C ALA A 2 -19.38 25.11 -25.41
N THR A 3 -19.68 24.15 -26.27
CA THR A 3 -20.29 22.87 -25.88
C THR A 3 -19.30 22.05 -25.06
N PRO A 4 -19.71 21.40 -23.97
CA PRO A 4 -18.84 20.50 -23.22
C PRO A 4 -18.43 19.31 -24.09
N ILE A 5 -17.13 19.01 -24.13
CA ILE A 5 -16.60 17.78 -24.71
C ILE A 5 -17.02 16.63 -23.78
N PRO A 6 -17.62 15.53 -24.27
CA PRO A 6 -17.97 14.41 -23.42
C PRO A 6 -16.69 13.76 -22.89
N LEU A 7 -16.54 13.74 -21.56
CA LEU A 7 -15.47 13.01 -20.89
C LEU A 7 -15.69 11.52 -21.15
N ASN A 8 -14.72 10.91 -21.84
CA ASN A 8 -14.62 9.48 -22.04
C ASN A 8 -14.39 8.81 -20.68
N SER A 9 -15.12 7.75 -20.37
CA SER A 9 -14.99 6.97 -19.12
C SER A 9 -13.56 6.43 -18.86
N ASN A 10 -12.73 6.35 -19.90
CA ASN A 10 -11.34 5.92 -19.80
C ASN A 10 -10.39 7.04 -19.29
N ASP A 11 -10.80 8.31 -19.34
CA ASP A 11 -9.98 9.44 -18.87
C ASP A 11 -10.01 9.59 -17.33
N GLU A 12 -11.05 9.09 -16.67
CA GLU A 12 -11.10 9.06 -15.19
C GLU A 12 -10.16 8.00 -14.59
N LEU A 13 -9.98 6.86 -15.26
CA LEU A 13 -9.09 5.78 -14.80
C LEU A 13 -7.61 6.13 -14.93
N GLN A 14 -7.24 6.94 -15.93
CA GLN A 14 -5.85 7.31 -16.21
C GLN A 14 -5.31 8.41 -15.28
N ARG A 15 -6.17 9.25 -14.69
CA ARG A 15 -5.73 10.33 -13.77
C ARG A 15 -5.24 9.86 -12.40
N GLY A 16 -5.42 8.58 -12.05
CA GLY A 16 -5.01 8.00 -10.76
C GLY A 16 -3.86 7.00 -10.84
N ALA A 17 -3.41 6.62 -12.04
CA ALA A 17 -2.40 5.58 -12.22
C ALA A 17 -0.99 6.16 -12.11
N SER A 18 -0.38 6.05 -10.93
CA SER A 18 1.05 6.32 -10.73
C SER A 18 1.85 5.03 -10.68
N ASN A 19 3.06 5.02 -11.26
CA ASN A 19 3.98 3.89 -11.29
C ASN A 19 5.04 3.92 -10.16
N TYR A 20 4.73 4.58 -9.03
CA TYR A 20 5.65 4.64 -7.88
C TYR A 20 5.92 3.25 -7.28
N ARG A 21 7.13 2.73 -7.53
CA ARG A 21 7.66 1.55 -6.85
C ARG A 21 8.17 1.94 -5.46
N SER A 22 7.52 1.43 -4.42
CA SER A 22 7.99 1.58 -3.04
C SER A 22 8.86 0.40 -2.64
N LEU A 23 10.12 0.65 -2.30
CA LEU A 23 10.94 -0.32 -1.59
C LEU A 23 10.47 -0.33 -0.13
N LEU A 24 9.91 -1.45 0.31
CA LEU A 24 9.63 -1.69 1.72
C LEU A 24 10.86 -2.40 2.30
N PRO A 25 11.67 -1.75 3.14
CA PRO A 25 12.80 -2.40 3.82
C PRO A 25 12.33 -3.41 4.88
N VAL A 26 11.01 -3.56 5.04
CA VAL A 26 10.34 -4.45 5.97
C VAL A 26 9.58 -5.52 5.18
N GLY A 27 9.68 -6.78 5.62
CA GLY A 27 9.04 -7.92 4.97
C GLY A 27 7.62 -8.23 5.50
N ILE A 28 7.00 -9.25 4.91
CA ILE A 28 5.75 -9.85 5.39
C ILE A 28 5.96 -10.37 6.83
N LEU A 29 4.95 -10.20 7.69
CA LEU A 29 4.99 -10.68 9.08
C LEU A 29 5.26 -12.19 9.10
N ARG A 30 6.40 -12.58 9.65
CA ARG A 30 6.72 -13.99 9.92
C ARG A 30 5.83 -14.53 11.04
N PRO A 31 5.63 -15.86 11.16
CA PRO A 31 4.85 -16.43 12.26
C PRO A 31 5.28 -15.97 13.67
N ASN A 32 6.56 -15.63 13.85
CA ASN A 32 7.12 -15.14 15.12
C ASN A 32 7.22 -13.59 15.20
N TRP A 33 6.34 -12.87 14.50
CA TRP A 33 6.39 -11.41 14.35
C TRP A 33 6.41 -10.63 15.67
N LEU A 34 5.86 -11.16 16.77
CA LEU A 34 5.91 -10.56 18.11
C LEU A 34 7.15 -10.93 18.95
N HIS A 35 8.06 -11.78 18.46
CA HIS A 35 9.25 -12.14 19.22
C HIS A 35 10.09 -10.90 19.56
N GLY A 36 10.32 -10.66 20.86
CA GLY A 36 11.03 -9.50 21.38
C GLY A 36 10.20 -8.20 21.44
N ALA A 37 8.88 -8.27 21.32
CA ALA A 37 7.99 -7.13 21.49
C ALA A 37 7.61 -6.92 22.97
N ASN A 38 7.36 -5.66 23.34
CA ASN A 38 6.91 -5.24 24.65
C ASN A 38 5.38 -5.16 24.67
N TYR A 39 4.74 -5.78 25.65
CA TYR A 39 3.30 -5.70 25.82
C TYR A 39 2.89 -4.38 26.48
N LEU A 40 1.89 -3.71 25.92
CA LEU A 40 1.42 -2.41 26.41
C LEU A 40 0.01 -2.45 27.05
N GLY A 41 -0.72 -3.56 26.88
CA GLY A 41 -2.09 -3.71 27.41
C GLY A 41 -3.11 -4.03 26.32
N GLN A 42 -4.39 -3.96 26.67
CA GLN A 42 -5.49 -4.25 25.75
C GLN A 42 -6.23 -2.99 25.31
N ARG A 43 -6.71 -2.97 24.07
CA ARG A 43 -7.54 -1.89 23.53
C ARG A 43 -8.54 -2.43 22.53
N HIS A 44 -9.75 -1.86 22.52
CA HIS A 44 -10.70 -2.09 21.43
C HIS A 44 -10.27 -1.32 20.17
N PHE A 45 -10.17 -2.02 19.04
CA PHE A 45 -9.75 -1.45 17.77
C PHE A 45 -10.51 -2.11 16.61
N TYR A 46 -11.24 -1.31 15.81
CA TYR A 46 -12.11 -1.77 14.71
C TYR A 46 -13.00 -2.98 15.03
N GLY A 47 -13.58 -3.00 16.23
CA GLY A 47 -14.49 -4.08 16.66
C GLY A 47 -13.80 -5.30 17.26
N PHE A 48 -12.47 -5.33 17.32
CA PHE A 48 -11.69 -6.37 17.99
C PHE A 48 -11.20 -5.89 19.35
N LEU A 49 -11.14 -6.79 20.34
CA LEU A 49 -10.36 -6.57 21.55
C LEU A 49 -8.94 -7.04 21.26
N CYS A 50 -7.98 -6.11 21.24
CA CYS A 50 -6.61 -6.41 20.83
C CYS A 50 -5.63 -6.28 21.99
N ASN A 51 -4.67 -7.20 22.05
CA ASN A 51 -3.38 -6.99 22.72
C ASN A 51 -2.57 -5.99 21.90
N VAL A 52 -2.02 -4.97 22.57
CA VAL A 52 -1.18 -3.95 21.96
C VAL A 52 0.27 -4.24 22.31
N TRP A 53 1.11 -4.29 21.28
CA TRP A 53 2.53 -4.59 21.40
C TRP A 53 3.37 -3.50 20.73
N GLU A 54 4.46 -3.13 21.36
CA GLU A 54 5.50 -2.29 20.78
C GLU A 54 6.70 -3.14 20.39
N LYS A 55 7.27 -2.89 19.22
CA LYS A 55 8.48 -3.59 18.79
C LYS A 55 9.48 -2.59 18.21
N VAL A 56 10.75 -2.77 18.59
CA VAL A 56 11.92 -2.03 18.08
C VAL A 56 11.72 -0.51 18.12
N ASP A 57 10.93 -0.03 19.08
CA ASP A 57 10.56 1.37 19.33
C ASP A 57 9.98 2.12 18.12
N PHE A 58 9.50 1.39 17.09
CA PHE A 58 9.04 2.00 15.83
C PHE A 58 7.75 1.42 15.26
N ILE A 59 7.28 0.25 15.75
CA ILE A 59 6.03 -0.37 15.31
C ILE A 59 5.11 -0.62 16.51
N LEU A 60 3.86 -0.20 16.36
CA LEU A 60 2.76 -0.66 17.21
C LEU A 60 1.93 -1.71 16.48
N TYR A 61 1.74 -2.83 17.17
CA TYR A 61 1.05 -4.02 16.71
C TYR A 61 -0.23 -4.24 17.50
N TYR A 62 -1.30 -4.59 16.79
CA TYR A 62 -2.58 -4.98 17.36
C TYR A 62 -2.84 -6.44 16.99
N GLU A 63 -2.88 -7.29 18.01
CA GLU A 63 -3.15 -8.72 17.92
C GLU A 63 -4.53 -8.99 18.53
N ASP A 64 -5.42 -9.67 17.82
CA ASP A 64 -6.71 -10.07 18.38
C ASP A 64 -6.50 -11.02 19.57
N VAL A 65 -7.10 -10.70 20.72
CA VAL A 65 -6.98 -11.48 21.96
C VAL A 65 -7.51 -12.90 21.79
N LEU A 66 -8.56 -13.10 20.98
CA LEU A 66 -9.19 -14.40 20.84
C LEU A 66 -8.41 -15.34 19.92
N THR A 67 -8.00 -14.82 18.75
CA THR A 67 -7.39 -15.66 17.69
C THR A 67 -5.88 -15.57 17.61
N HIS A 68 -5.26 -14.64 18.34
CA HIS A 68 -3.83 -14.34 18.26
C HIS A 68 -3.35 -13.93 16.86
N ARG A 69 -4.27 -13.48 16.00
CA ARG A 69 -3.97 -13.04 14.64
C ARG A 69 -3.64 -11.55 14.63
N PRO A 70 -2.74 -11.10 13.75
CA PRO A 70 -2.53 -9.68 13.54
C PRO A 70 -3.80 -9.04 12.95
N VAL A 71 -4.23 -7.93 13.54
CA VAL A 71 -5.37 -7.12 13.06
C VAL A 71 -4.86 -5.86 12.36
N TYR A 72 -3.91 -5.17 12.98
CA TYR A 72 -3.41 -3.89 12.49
C TYR A 72 -1.98 -3.63 12.96
N TRP A 73 -1.24 -2.84 12.19
CA TRP A 73 0.01 -2.25 12.65
C TRP A 73 0.27 -0.90 12.02
N ILE A 74 0.98 -0.06 12.77
CA ILE A 74 1.38 1.28 12.34
C ILE A 74 2.87 1.48 12.58
N PHE A 75 3.53 1.99 11.55
CA PHE A 75 4.91 2.45 11.58
C PHE A 75 4.96 3.89 12.08
N TYR A 76 6.03 4.27 12.76
CA TYR A 76 6.27 5.67 13.18
C TYR A 76 6.22 6.67 12.00
N THR A 77 6.45 6.21 10.76
CA THR A 77 6.35 7.01 9.53
C THR A 77 4.90 7.29 9.10
N GLY A 78 3.89 6.82 9.85
CA GLY A 78 2.48 6.98 9.54
C GLY A 78 1.92 5.95 8.55
N ARG A 79 2.77 5.07 7.99
CA ARG A 79 2.29 3.93 7.21
C ARG A 79 1.57 2.96 8.14
N ALA A 80 0.47 2.41 7.68
CA ALA A 80 -0.28 1.42 8.41
C ALA A 80 -0.79 0.32 7.49
N ALA A 81 -1.04 -0.85 8.06
CA ALA A 81 -1.69 -1.95 7.39
C ALA A 81 -2.75 -2.56 8.30
N HIS A 82 -3.85 -2.96 7.69
CA HIS A 82 -4.98 -3.60 8.36
C HIS A 82 -5.26 -4.92 7.66
N VAL A 83 -5.37 -5.99 8.44
CA VAL A 83 -5.81 -7.29 7.91
C VAL A 83 -7.31 -7.19 7.66
N MET A 84 -7.72 -7.26 6.40
CA MET A 84 -9.14 -7.21 6.02
C MET A 84 -9.81 -8.57 6.18
N THR A 85 -9.22 -9.61 5.60
CA THR A 85 -9.73 -10.99 5.62
C THR A 85 -8.55 -11.96 5.58
N PHE A 86 -8.64 -13.06 6.34
CA PHE A 86 -7.65 -14.13 6.29
C PHE A 86 -8.35 -15.47 6.15
N GLU A 87 -8.21 -16.06 4.96
CA GLU A 87 -8.78 -17.35 4.60
C GLU A 87 -7.64 -18.28 4.18
N VAL A 88 -7.45 -19.36 4.93
CA VAL A 88 -6.38 -20.31 4.65
C VAL A 88 -6.67 -21.03 3.33
N GLY A 89 -5.75 -20.92 2.38
CA GLY A 89 -5.88 -21.53 1.05
C GLY A 89 -6.68 -20.71 0.03
N ALA A 90 -7.17 -19.51 0.40
CA ALA A 90 -7.79 -18.61 -0.57
C ALA A 90 -6.73 -18.05 -1.53
N ALA A 91 -7.01 -18.17 -2.83
CA ALA A 91 -6.26 -17.51 -3.89
C ALA A 91 -7.16 -16.45 -4.51
N LEU A 92 -6.66 -15.21 -4.59
CA LEU A 92 -7.33 -14.16 -5.34
C LEU A 92 -7.11 -14.38 -6.85
N GLU A 93 -7.96 -13.82 -7.70
CA GLU A 93 -7.76 -13.84 -9.16
C GLU A 93 -6.55 -12.99 -9.55
N ASP A 94 -5.77 -13.42 -10.55
CA ASP A 94 -4.55 -12.74 -11.04
C ASP A 94 -4.71 -11.23 -11.20
N ALA A 95 -5.87 -10.79 -11.70
CA ALA A 95 -6.19 -9.38 -11.91
C ALA A 95 -6.19 -8.52 -10.62
N LYS A 96 -6.25 -9.13 -9.43
CA LYS A 96 -6.28 -8.43 -8.14
C LYS A 96 -4.90 -8.27 -7.50
N TRP A 97 -3.87 -8.97 -7.97
CA TRP A 97 -2.56 -9.00 -7.31
C TRP A 97 -1.36 -8.97 -8.28
N GLN A 98 -1.57 -9.16 -9.58
CA GLN A 98 -0.57 -8.81 -10.58
C GLN A 98 -0.42 -7.30 -10.68
N ALA A 99 0.81 -6.82 -10.60
CA ALA A 99 1.10 -5.42 -10.86
C ALA A 99 0.76 -5.11 -12.33
N PRO A 100 0.03 -4.02 -12.62
CA PRO A 100 -0.24 -3.61 -13.98
C PRO A 100 1.04 -3.38 -14.79
N ALA A 101 0.98 -3.57 -16.12
CA ALA A 101 2.15 -3.43 -17.00
C ALA A 101 2.85 -2.07 -16.85
N TYR A 102 2.09 -0.99 -16.67
CA TYR A 102 2.62 0.37 -16.50
C TYR A 102 3.50 0.53 -15.24
N CYS A 103 3.39 -0.36 -14.24
CA CYS A 103 4.25 -0.34 -13.06
C CYS A 103 5.71 -0.72 -13.37
N PHE A 104 5.95 -1.35 -14.52
CA PHE A 104 7.27 -1.77 -14.99
C PHE A 104 7.87 -0.80 -16.01
N GLU A 105 7.10 0.18 -16.46
CA GLU A 105 7.59 1.26 -17.32
C GLU A 105 8.46 2.20 -16.49
N THR A 106 9.67 2.49 -16.99
CA THR A 106 10.52 3.53 -16.43
C THR A 106 9.86 4.88 -16.70
N THR A 107 9.34 5.58 -15.69
CA THR A 107 9.18 7.04 -15.83
C THR A 107 10.57 7.64 -15.76
N ASP A 108 11.19 7.65 -16.92
CA ASP A 108 12.39 8.40 -17.18
C ASP A 108 11.93 9.85 -17.37
N TYR A 109 11.54 10.51 -16.27
CA TYR A 109 10.99 11.87 -16.28
C TYR A 109 11.94 12.84 -16.99
N ILE A 110 13.25 12.57 -16.90
CA ILE A 110 14.31 13.32 -17.58
C ILE A 110 14.25 13.10 -19.09
N THR A 111 14.09 11.87 -19.55
CA THR A 111 14.09 11.50 -20.97
C THR A 111 12.84 12.01 -21.68
N GLY A 112 11.69 12.04 -20.99
CA GLY A 112 10.45 12.66 -21.47
C GLY A 112 10.53 14.20 -21.55
N LEU A 113 11.12 14.85 -20.54
CA LEU A 113 11.34 16.31 -20.53
C LEU A 113 12.33 16.75 -21.62
N LEU A 114 13.39 15.97 -21.87
CA LEU A 114 14.36 16.24 -22.92
C LEU A 114 13.77 15.98 -24.33
N ALA A 115 12.88 15.02 -24.49
CA ALA A 115 12.17 14.79 -25.74
C ALA A 115 11.17 15.91 -26.09
N ASP A 116 10.42 16.43 -25.10
CA ASP A 116 9.53 17.60 -25.28
C ASP A 116 10.32 18.85 -25.69
N ASN A 117 11.41 19.15 -24.97
CA ASN A 117 12.22 20.34 -25.24
C ASN A 117 12.94 20.31 -26.60
N THR A 118 13.28 19.13 -27.12
CA THR A 118 13.90 19.00 -28.45
C THR A 118 12.88 19.24 -29.57
N THR A 119 11.62 18.89 -29.33
CA THR A 119 10.54 19.06 -30.32
C THR A 119 10.06 20.51 -30.37
N LYS A 120 10.09 21.25 -29.24
CA LYS A 120 9.76 22.69 -29.19
C LYS A 120 10.90 23.62 -29.61
N ALA A 121 12.15 23.16 -29.63
CA ALA A 121 13.30 23.96 -30.07
C ALA A 121 13.55 23.96 -31.59
N SER A 122 12.68 23.31 -32.37
CA SER A 122 12.81 23.16 -33.83
C SER A 122 11.78 23.96 -34.65
N LEU A 123 11.21 25.04 -34.09
CA LEU A 123 10.38 26.02 -34.82
C LEU A 123 11.00 27.43 -34.76
#